data_AF-A0A8J3J2M8-F1
#
_entry.id   AF-A0A8J3J2M8-F1
#
_cell.length_a   1.000
_cell.length_b   1.000
_cell.length_c   1.000
_cell.angle_alpha   90.00
_cell.angle_beta   90.00
_cell.angle_gamma   90.00
#
_symmetry.space_group_name_H-M   'P 1'
#
loop_
_entity.id
_entity.type
_entity.pdbx_description
1 polymer ?
#
loop_
_entity_poly.entity_id
_entity_poly.type
_entity_poly.pdbx_seq_one_letter_code
_entity_poly.pdbx_strand_id
1 'polypeptide(L)'
;MTTPLSHLTDKWKKHVVLGDKIAPNQYEAAAFESLNARLHSGDVAVGGSRRHQPFEDYLLPKQEFAQLIEKKQTRLAVKGTAEHYLEQKQQEIVEKLSLLRKSIGVVDGASSPG
;
A
#
# COMPACT_ATOMS: atom_id res chain seq x y z
N MET A 1 31.15 -18.94 -19.43
CA MET A 1 29.83 -18.30 -19.33
C MET A 1 29.82 -17.44 -18.09
N THR A 2 29.51 -16.15 -18.22
CA THR A 2 29.51 -15.21 -17.08
C THR A 2 28.11 -15.15 -16.50
N THR A 3 27.96 -15.48 -15.22
CA THR A 3 26.65 -15.42 -14.53
C THR A 3 26.38 -14.00 -14.04
N PRO A 4 25.17 -13.45 -14.23
CA PRO A 4 24.85 -12.10 -13.79
C PRO A 4 24.68 -12.05 -12.26
N LEU A 5 25.52 -11.27 -11.57
CA LEU A 5 25.48 -11.12 -10.10
C LEU A 5 24.96 -9.75 -9.64
N SER A 6 24.54 -8.88 -10.56
CA SER A 6 24.14 -7.49 -10.28
C SER A 6 22.85 -7.37 -9.45
N HIS A 7 21.96 -8.36 -9.52
CA HIS A 7 20.71 -8.39 -8.78
C HIS A 7 20.88 -8.93 -7.35
N LEU A 8 22.05 -9.47 -7.01
CA LEU A 8 22.32 -10.06 -5.70
C LEU A 8 22.61 -8.97 -4.67
N THR A 9 22.00 -9.09 -3.50
CA THR A 9 22.38 -8.29 -2.33
C THR A 9 23.73 -8.77 -1.78
N ASP A 10 24.43 -7.92 -1.04
CA ASP A 10 25.75 -8.26 -0.49
C ASP A 10 25.71 -9.42 0.51
N LYS A 11 24.53 -9.69 1.09
CA LYS A 11 24.29 -10.89 1.90
C LYS A 11 24.36 -12.16 1.04
N TRP A 12 23.61 -12.19 -0.06
CA TRP A 12 23.57 -13.35 -0.97
C TRP A 12 24.90 -13.59 -1.69
N LYS A 13 25.61 -12.54 -2.10
CA LYS A 13 26.92 -12.69 -2.76
C LYS A 13 27.89 -13.56 -1.96
N LYS A 14 27.88 -13.46 -0.61
CA LYS A 14 28.73 -14.28 0.28
C LYS A 14 28.38 -15.77 0.30
N HIS A 15 27.14 -16.12 0.00
CA HIS A 15 26.65 -17.50 -0.01
C HIS A 15 26.64 -18.11 -1.42
N VAL A 16 26.50 -17.26 -2.43
CA VAL A 16 26.40 -17.64 -3.84
C VAL A 16 27.79 -17.82 -4.46
N VAL A 17 28.75 -16.96 -4.11
CA VAL A 17 30.11 -17.00 -4.65
C VAL A 17 31.01 -17.81 -3.73
N LEU A 18 31.45 -18.98 -4.18
CA LEU A 18 32.36 -19.89 -3.50
C LEU A 18 33.70 -19.90 -4.23
N GLY A 19 34.50 -18.84 -4.03
CA GLY A 19 35.74 -18.61 -4.78
C GLY A 19 35.42 -18.38 -6.27
N ASP A 20 36.00 -19.20 -7.15
CA ASP A 20 35.78 -19.13 -8.59
C ASP A 20 34.49 -19.84 -9.07
N LYS A 21 33.70 -20.39 -8.14
CA LYS A 21 32.47 -21.14 -8.45
C LYS A 21 31.23 -20.46 -7.90
N ILE A 22 30.11 -20.72 -8.57
CA ILE A 22 28.78 -20.28 -8.13
C ILE A 22 28.04 -21.49 -7.61
N ALA A 23 27.46 -21.35 -6.42
CA ALA A 23 26.61 -22.36 -5.82
C ALA A 23 25.19 -22.26 -6.43
N PRO A 24 24.75 -23.22 -7.27
CA PRO A 24 23.55 -23.04 -8.10
C PRO A 24 22.28 -22.86 -7.28
N ASN A 25 22.09 -23.66 -6.23
CA ASN A 25 20.89 -23.62 -5.40
C ASN A 25 20.75 -22.28 -4.68
N GLN A 26 21.86 -21.73 -4.17
CA GLN A 26 21.88 -20.44 -3.49
C GLN A 26 21.66 -19.30 -4.50
N TYR A 27 22.21 -19.43 -5.70
CA TYR A 27 21.99 -18.46 -6.78
C TYR A 27 20.50 -18.40 -7.17
N GLU A 28 19.86 -19.55 -7.35
CA GLU A 28 18.43 -19.63 -7.69
C GLU A 28 17.55 -19.05 -6.58
N ALA A 29 17.84 -19.37 -5.32
CA ALA A 29 17.12 -18.81 -4.18
C ALA A 29 17.26 -17.28 -4.12
N ALA A 30 18.47 -16.76 -4.33
CA ALA A 30 18.72 -15.32 -4.36
C ALA A 30 18.04 -14.63 -5.55
N ALA A 31 18.05 -15.26 -6.73
CA ALA A 31 17.37 -14.76 -7.91
C ALA A 31 15.86 -14.68 -7.66
N PHE A 32 15.27 -15.73 -7.08
CA PHE A 32 13.85 -15.76 -6.72
C PHE A 32 13.51 -14.68 -5.68
N GLU A 33 14.31 -14.51 -4.63
CA GLU A 33 14.08 -13.46 -3.63
C GLU A 33 14.15 -12.06 -4.26
N SER A 34 15.14 -11.81 -5.11
CA SER A 34 15.28 -10.52 -5.80
C SER A 34 14.09 -10.21 -6.71
N LEU A 35 13.58 -11.20 -7.43
CA LEU A 35 12.40 -11.07 -8.28
C LEU A 35 11.16 -10.82 -7.41
N ASN A 36 11.00 -11.58 -6.33
CA ASN A 36 9.86 -11.44 -5.43
C ASN A 36 9.83 -10.06 -4.76
N ALA A 37 10.99 -9.53 -4.34
CA ALA A 37 11.11 -8.19 -3.80
C ALA A 37 10.68 -7.12 -4.84
N ARG A 38 11.13 -7.26 -6.08
CA ARG A 38 10.77 -6.35 -7.19
C ARG A 38 9.29 -6.43 -7.61
N LEU A 39 8.68 -7.60 -7.48
CA LEU A 39 7.23 -7.76 -7.67
C LEU A 39 6.44 -7.06 -6.56
N HIS A 40 6.91 -7.14 -5.31
CA HIS A 40 6.25 -6.49 -4.18
C HIS A 40 6.46 -4.97 -4.15
N SER A 41 7.60 -4.46 -4.63
CA SER A 41 7.84 -3.01 -4.76
C SER A 41 7.07 -2.39 -5.92
N GLY A 42 6.59 -3.20 -6.86
CA GLY A 42 5.95 -2.72 -8.10
C GLY A 42 6.95 -2.34 -9.19
N ASP A 43 8.25 -2.59 -9.00
CA ASP A 43 9.28 -2.36 -10.03
C ASP A 43 9.12 -3.32 -11.24
N VAL A 44 8.43 -4.43 -11.04
CA VAL A 44 8.09 -5.42 -12.08
C VAL A 44 6.60 -5.70 -12.05
N ALA A 45 5.97 -5.61 -13.21
CA ALA A 45 4.60 -6.05 -13.44
C ALA A 45 4.58 -7.31 -14.32
N VAL A 46 3.58 -8.17 -14.11
CA VAL A 46 3.32 -9.41 -14.82
C VAL A 46 1.97 -9.26 -15.53
N GLY A 47 2.00 -9.28 -16.86
CA GLY A 47 0.79 -9.24 -17.69
C GLY A 47 -0.19 -10.37 -17.33
N GLY A 48 -1.46 -10.03 -17.18
CA GLY A 48 -2.52 -10.97 -16.80
C GLY A 48 -2.53 -11.37 -15.30
N SER A 49 -1.60 -10.87 -14.49
CA SER A 49 -1.60 -11.11 -13.04
C SER A 49 -2.56 -10.18 -12.32
N ARG A 50 -3.51 -10.72 -11.56
CA ARG A 50 -4.41 -9.88 -10.73
C ARG A 50 -3.69 -9.11 -9.63
N ARG A 51 -2.52 -9.58 -9.19
CA ARG A 51 -1.80 -9.04 -8.02
C ARG A 51 -0.60 -8.18 -8.38
N HIS A 52 0.01 -8.44 -9.53
CA HIS A 52 1.22 -7.76 -9.98
C HIS A 52 1.00 -7.13 -11.35
N GLN A 53 -0.17 -6.56 -11.62
CA GLN A 53 -0.44 -5.83 -12.85
C GLN A 53 0.24 -4.45 -12.83
N PRO A 54 0.49 -3.82 -13.99
CA PRO A 54 0.93 -2.43 -14.01
C PRO A 54 -0.12 -1.55 -13.35
N PHE A 55 0.32 -0.45 -12.71
CA PHE A 55 -0.57 0.42 -11.94
C PHE A 55 -1.72 0.97 -12.80
N GLU A 56 -1.42 1.26 -14.06
CA GLU A 56 -2.35 1.79 -15.06
C GLU A 56 -3.55 0.88 -15.29
N ASP A 57 -3.38 -0.45 -15.18
CA ASP A 57 -4.46 -1.42 -15.35
C ASP A 57 -5.48 -1.40 -14.19
N TYR A 58 -5.07 -0.87 -13.02
CA TYR A 58 -5.97 -0.67 -11.89
C TYR A 58 -6.70 0.68 -11.93
N LEU A 59 -6.29 1.59 -12.80
CA LEU A 59 -6.90 2.91 -12.91
C LEU A 59 -8.19 2.82 -13.73
N LEU A 60 -9.25 3.39 -13.18
CA LEU A 60 -10.45 3.64 -13.96
C LEU A 60 -10.15 4.73 -15.01
N PRO A 61 -10.34 4.48 -16.32
CA PRO A 61 -10.06 5.47 -17.34
C PRO A 61 -10.90 6.73 -17.15
N LYS A 62 -10.30 7.91 -17.39
CA LYS A 62 -11.00 9.20 -17.21
C LYS A 62 -12.30 9.30 -18.02
N GLN A 63 -12.31 8.72 -19.23
CA GLN A 63 -13.49 8.71 -20.09
C GLN A 63 -14.61 7.83 -19.50
N GLU A 64 -14.28 6.65 -19.00
CA GLU A 64 -15.25 5.77 -18.34
C GLU A 64 -15.78 6.40 -17.05
N PHE A 65 -14.90 7.04 -16.26
CA PHE A 65 -15.30 7.76 -15.06
C PHE A 65 -16.24 8.93 -15.38
N ALA A 66 -15.97 9.71 -16.42
CA ALA A 66 -16.84 10.79 -16.87
C ALA A 66 -18.24 10.27 -17.24
N GLN A 67 -18.32 9.13 -17.95
CA GLN A 67 -19.59 8.48 -18.28
C GLN A 67 -20.34 8.01 -17.01
N LEU A 68 -19.63 7.48 -16.01
CA LEU A 68 -20.23 7.07 -14.75
C LEU A 68 -20.78 8.27 -13.96
N ILE A 69 -20.09 9.42 -13.99
CA ILE A 69 -20.57 10.68 -13.39
C ILE A 69 -21.86 11.13 -14.08
N GLU A 70 -21.86 11.19 -15.42
CA GLU A 70 -23.02 11.62 -16.21
C GLU A 70 -24.24 10.73 -15.93
N LYS A 71 -24.03 9.42 -15.88
CA LYS A 71 -25.08 8.42 -15.57
C LYS A 71 -25.47 8.37 -14.09
N LYS A 72 -24.83 9.16 -13.22
CA LYS A 72 -25.00 9.14 -11.75
C LYS A 72 -24.81 7.74 -11.14
N GLN A 73 -23.91 6.94 -11.73
CA GLN A 73 -23.67 5.52 -11.38
C GLN A 73 -22.40 5.31 -10.54
N THR A 74 -21.71 6.38 -10.14
CA THR A 74 -20.41 6.27 -9.47
C THR A 74 -20.43 5.53 -8.12
N ARG A 75 -21.61 5.19 -7.54
CA ARG A 75 -21.78 4.57 -6.21
C ARG A 75 -20.99 5.28 -5.08
N LEU A 76 -20.42 6.45 -5.35
CA LEU A 76 -19.70 7.26 -4.40
C LEU A 76 -20.73 7.91 -3.47
N ALA A 77 -20.65 7.58 -2.18
CA ALA A 77 -21.52 8.17 -1.16
C ALA A 77 -21.21 9.66 -0.90
N VAL A 78 -20.10 10.16 -1.44
CA VAL A 78 -19.66 11.55 -1.30
C VAL A 78 -20.29 12.39 -2.41
N LYS A 79 -21.24 13.24 -2.03
CA LYS A 79 -21.84 14.25 -2.89
C LYS A 79 -21.05 15.55 -2.71
N GLY A 80 -20.01 15.78 -3.50
CA GLY A 80 -19.21 17.01 -3.42
C GLY A 80 -17.81 16.88 -4.00
N THR A 81 -17.03 17.96 -3.88
CA THR A 81 -15.60 17.94 -4.22
C THR A 81 -14.79 17.29 -3.11
N ALA A 82 -13.54 16.91 -3.41
CA ALA A 82 -12.64 16.33 -2.44
C ALA A 82 -12.38 17.29 -1.28
N GLU A 83 -12.23 18.58 -1.57
CA GLU A 83 -11.99 19.64 -0.58
C GLU A 83 -13.15 19.73 0.41
N HIS A 84 -14.38 19.82 -0.08
CA HIS A 84 -15.57 19.88 0.78
C HIS A 84 -15.71 18.63 1.65
N TYR A 85 -15.40 17.45 1.12
CA TYR A 85 -15.41 16.22 1.90
C TYR A 85 -14.37 16.25 3.03
N LEU A 86 -13.15 16.69 2.73
CA LEU A 86 -12.07 16.79 3.71
C LEU A 86 -12.40 17.81 4.80
N GLU A 87 -12.93 18.98 4.45
CA GLU A 87 -13.39 19.98 5.40
C GLU A 87 -14.47 19.43 6.34
N GLN A 88 -15.49 18.77 5.77
CA GLN A 88 -16.55 18.14 6.55
C GLN A 88 -15.99 17.07 7.50
N LYS A 89 -15.06 16.23 7.04
CA LYS A 89 -14.43 15.22 7.90
C LYS A 89 -13.56 15.82 8.98
N GLN A 90 -12.86 16.91 8.70
CA GLN A 90 -12.08 17.62 9.70
C GLN A 90 -12.98 18.19 10.81
N GLN A 91 -14.11 18.81 10.46
CA GLN A 91 -15.10 19.29 11.42
C GLN A 91 -15.65 18.15 12.28
N GLU A 92 -16.03 17.02 11.66
CA GLU A 92 -16.54 15.83 12.36
C GLU A 92 -15.53 15.29 13.38
N ILE A 93 -14.24 15.26 13.02
CA ILE A 93 -13.16 14.83 13.92
C ILE A 93 -13.02 15.80 15.09
N VAL A 94 -13.00 17.11 14.84
CA VAL A 94 -12.88 18.13 15.88
C VAL A 94 -14.05 18.04 16.87
N GLU A 95 -15.27 17.87 16.38
CA GLU A 95 -16.46 17.68 17.21
C GLU A 95 -16.30 16.45 18.12
N LYS A 96 -15.94 15.30 17.54
CA LYS A 96 -15.76 14.04 18.30
C LYS A 96 -14.66 14.16 19.35
N LEU A 97 -13.53 14.77 19.02
CA LEU A 97 -12.46 15.02 19.98
C LEU A 97 -12.93 15.95 21.11
N SER A 98 -13.73 16.97 20.80
CA SER A 98 -14.29 17.87 21.81
C SER A 98 -15.24 17.15 22.77
N LEU A 99 -16.08 16.24 22.25
CA LEU A 99 -16.98 15.41 23.06
C LEU A 99 -16.20 14.45 23.95
N LEU A 100 -15.17 13.79 23.39
CA LEU A 100 -14.31 12.87 24.14
C LEU A 100 -13.53 13.59 25.24
N ARG A 101 -13.04 14.80 24.98
CA ARG A 101 -12.42 15.65 26.01
C ARG A 101 -13.39 15.95 27.15
N LYS A 102 -14.65 16.28 26.84
CA LYS A 102 -15.69 16.56 27.85
C LYS A 102 -16.02 15.32 28.66
N SER A 103 -16.13 14.15 28.02
CA SER A 103 -16.45 12.91 28.73
C SER A 103 -15.31 12.45 29.64
N ILE A 104 -14.05 12.64 29.25
CA ILE A 104 -12.90 12.34 30.11
C ILE A 104 -12.87 13.22 31.35
N GLY A 105 -13.20 14.52 31.24
CA GLY A 105 -13.25 15.44 32.39
C GLY A 105 -14.37 15.17 33.40
N VAL A 106 -15.31 14.27 33.09
CA VAL A 106 -16.44 13.90 33.96
C VAL A 106 -16.14 12.63 34.78
N VAL A 107 -15.09 11.87 34.45
CA VAL A 107 -14.85 10.54 35.04
C VAL A 107 -14.08 10.58 36.39
N ASP A 108 -13.58 11.74 36.85
CA ASP A 108 -12.88 11.84 38.15
C ASP A 108 -13.77 12.20 39.37
N GLY A 109 -15.11 12.13 39.24
CA GLY A 109 -16.05 12.68 40.23
C GLY A 109 -17.05 11.73 40.88
N ALA A 110 -16.98 10.41 40.67
CA ALA A 110 -17.87 9.47 41.35
C ALA A 110 -17.20 8.89 42.62
N SER A 111 -17.24 9.67 43.70
CA SER A 111 -16.96 9.19 45.06
C SER A 111 -17.80 7.95 45.38
N SER A 112 -17.11 6.89 45.80
CA SER A 112 -17.70 5.77 46.54
C SER A 112 -17.90 6.21 48.00
N PRO A 113 -19.11 6.14 48.58
CA PRO A 113 -19.29 6.34 50.02
C PRO A 113 -19.02 5.01 50.74
N GLY A 114 -17.98 5.00 51.58
CA GLY A 114 -17.76 4.00 52.63
C GLY A 114 -18.05 4.62 54.00
#